data_AF-A0A501WFS0-F1
#
_entry.id   AF-A0A501WFS0-F1
#
_cell.length_a   1.000
_cell.length_b   1.000
_cell.length_c   1.000
_cell.angle_alpha   90.00
_cell.angle_beta   90.00
_cell.angle_gamma   90.00
#
_symmetry.space_group_name_H-M   'P 1'
#
loop_
_entity.id
_entity.type
_entity.pdbx_description
1 polymer ?
#
loop_
_entity_poly.entity_id
_entity_poly.type
_entity_poly.pdbx_seq_one_letter_code
_entity_poly.pdbx_strand_id
1 'polypeptide(L)' 'MNRLVFILSFVLLIAFYVVWGQLEYPFGGFLVVVGTLALIYFRRRYLGMRPYWAGKFSDIPKYFKLP' A
#
# COMPACT_ATOMS: atom_id res chain seq x y z
N MET A 1 0.23 -5.34 11.76
CA MET A 1 -0.54 -4.14 11.44
C MET A 1 -1.94 -4.19 12.01
N ASN A 2 -2.04 -3.76 13.26
CA ASN A 2 -3.28 -3.18 13.75
C ASN A 2 -3.72 -2.05 12.82
N ARG A 3 -5.03 -1.86 12.67
CA ARG A 3 -5.63 -0.84 11.79
C ARG A 3 -5.01 0.55 12.00
N LEU A 4 -4.73 0.90 13.25
CA LEU A 4 -4.06 2.15 13.63
C LEU A 4 -2.66 2.29 13.04
N VAL A 5 -1.85 1.24 13.09
CA VAL A 5 -0.47 1.26 12.56
C VAL A 5 -0.48 1.49 11.06
N PHE A 6 -1.42 0.87 10.33
CA PHE A 6 -1.59 1.08 8.90
C PHE A 6 -2.02 2.52 8.57
N ILE A 7 -2.99 3.05 9.30
CA ILE A 7 -3.46 4.44 9.10
C ILE A 7 -2.32 5.43 9.40
N LEU A 8 -1.60 5.25 10.51
CA LEU A 8 -0.47 6.11 10.89
C LEU A 8 0.62 6.12 9.83
N SER A 9 1.03 4.95 9.34
CA SER A 9 2.08 4.86 8.31
C SER A 9 1.62 5.39 6.94
N PHE A 10 0.32 5.29 6.61
CA PHE A 10 -0.24 5.93 5.43
C PHE A 10 -0.26 7.47 5.54
N VAL A 11 -0.69 8.00 6.69
CA VAL A 11 -0.67 9.46 6.97
C VAL A 11 0.77 9.98 6.94
N LEU A 12 1.72 9.24 7.52
CA LEU A 12 3.14 9.61 7.51
C LEU A 12 3.68 9.68 6.07
N LEU A 13 3.29 8.74 5.20
CA LEU A 13 3.70 8.75 3.80
C LEU A 13 3.21 10.02 3.06
N ILE A 14 1.96 10.42 3.30
CA ILE A 14 1.38 11.63 2.71
C ILE A 14 2.09 12.87 3.23
N ALA A 15 2.31 12.95 4.55
CA ALA A 15 3.03 14.07 5.15
C ALA A 15 4.45 14.20 4.57
N PHE A 16 5.15 13.08 4.41
CA PHE A 16 6.48 13.05 3.81
C PHE A 16 6.47 13.54 2.35
N TYR A 17 5.47 13.13 1.56
CA TYR A 17 5.31 13.63 0.19
C TYR A 17 5.08 15.14 0.13
N VAL A 18 4.23 15.68 0.99
CA VAL A 18 3.97 17.14 1.04
C VAL A 18 5.24 17.90 1.37
N VAL A 19 6.00 17.44 2.38
CA VAL A 19 7.29 18.05 2.76
C VAL A 19 8.30 17.96 1.61
N TRP A 20 8.37 16.82 0.92
CA TRP A 20 9.29 16.64 -0.21
C TRP A 20 8.94 17.51 -1.41
N GLY A 21 7.64 17.77 -1.63
CA GLY A 21 7.15 18.68 -2.66
C GLY A 21 7.47 20.15 -2.37
N GLN A 22 7.51 20.55 -1.09
CA GLN A 22 7.94 21.90 -0.68
C GLN A 22 9.44 22.14 -0.93
N LEU A 23 10.24 21.08 -1.02
CA LEU A 23 11.67 21.16 -1.30
C LEU A 23 12.00 21.17 -2.81
N GLU A 24 10.98 21.29 -3.67
CA GLU A 24 11.10 21.35 -5.15
C GLU A 24 11.83 20.15 -5.80
N TYR A 25 12.00 19.04 -5.06
CA TYR A 25 12.65 17.86 -5.61
C TYR A 25 11.73 17.13 -6.61
N PRO A 26 12.17 16.88 -7.85
CA PRO A 26 11.33 16.31 -8.91
C PRO A 26 10.93 14.84 -8.68
N PHE A 27 11.53 14.17 -7.69
CA PHE A 27 11.34 12.74 -7.44
C PHE A 27 10.31 12.41 -6.33
N GLY A 28 9.56 13.40 -5.83
CA GLY A 28 8.57 13.17 -4.77
C GLY A 28 7.50 12.11 -5.11
N GLY A 29 7.10 12.03 -6.38
CA GLY A 29 6.14 11.03 -6.85
C GLY A 29 6.63 9.58 -6.73
N PHE A 30 7.93 9.34 -6.93
CA PHE A 30 8.50 7.99 -6.83
C PHE A 30 8.44 7.45 -5.40
N LEU A 31 8.70 8.32 -4.41
CA LEU A 31 8.59 7.98 -2.99
C LEU A 31 7.17 7.55 -2.60
N VAL A 32 6.14 8.20 -3.14
CA VAL A 32 4.74 7.83 -2.90
C VAL A 32 4.43 6.46 -3.50
N VAL A 33 4.88 6.21 -4.72
CA VAL A 33 4.63 4.92 -5.41
C VAL A 33 5.31 3.78 -4.66
N VAL A 34 6.59 3.90 -4.35
CA VAL A 34 7.36 2.87 -3.63
C VAL A 34 6.81 2.67 -2.22
N GLY A 35 6.52 3.76 -1.51
CA GLY A 35 5.99 3.69 -0.15
C GLY A 35 4.59 3.10 -0.08
N THR A 36 3.74 3.38 -1.06
CA THR A 36 2.40 2.76 -1.17
C THR A 36 2.51 1.26 -1.44
N LEU A 37 3.40 0.84 -2.35
CA LEU A 37 3.66 -0.58 -2.60
C LEU A 37 4.17 -1.30 -1.36
N ALA A 38 5.11 -0.70 -0.62
CA ALA A 38 5.62 -1.24 0.64
C ALA A 38 4.50 -1.38 1.69
N LEU A 39 3.67 -0.35 1.86
CA LEU A 39 2.52 -0.36 2.78
C LEU A 39 1.51 -1.46 2.45
N ILE A 40 1.19 -1.63 1.17
CA ILE A 40 0.30 -2.71 0.71
C ILE A 40 0.95 -4.07 0.95
N TYR A 41 2.25 -4.23 0.65
CA TYR A 41 2.97 -5.48 0.90
C TYR A 41 2.94 -5.88 2.38
N PHE A 42 3.29 -4.96 3.29
CA PHE A 42 3.27 -5.22 4.74
C PHE A 42 1.86 -5.48 5.26
N ARG A 43 0.85 -4.75 4.77
CA ARG A 43 -0.56 -4.99 5.14
C ARG A 43 -0.99 -6.39 4.73
N ARG A 44 -0.68 -6.82 3.51
CA ARG A 44 -1.04 -8.15 3.01
C ARG A 44 -0.31 -9.26 3.76
N ARG A 45 0.99 -9.07 4.02
CA ARG A 45 1.78 -10.00 4.84
C ARG A 45 1.22 -10.15 6.24
N TYR A 46 0.77 -9.05 6.85
CA TYR A 46 0.15 -9.09 8.17
C TYR A 46 -1.23 -9.75 8.19
N LEU A 47 -2.03 -9.58 7.13
CA LEU A 47 -3.32 -10.24 6.98
C LEU A 47 -3.20 -11.73 6.61
N GLY A 48 -1.97 -12.27 6.52
CA GLY A 48 -1.74 -13.66 6.10
C GLY A 48 -2.23 -13.95 4.68
N MET A 49 -2.44 -12.92 3.86
CA MET A 49 -2.87 -13.11 2.48
C MET A 49 -1.72 -13.77 1.70
N ARG A 50 -2.03 -14.89 1.04
CA ARG A 50 -1.07 -15.58 0.19
C ARG A 50 -0.59 -14.64 -0.92
N PRO A 51 0.67 -14.75 -1.36
CA PRO A 51 1.16 -14.01 -2.52
C PRO A 51 0.22 -14.30 -3.69
N TYR A 52 -0.15 -13.26 -4.44
CA TYR A 52 -1.10 -13.33 -5.56
C TYR A 52 -0.58 -14.23 -6.70
N TRP A 53 0.73 -14.48 -6.73
CA TRP A 53 1.41 -15.40 -7.64
C TRP A 53 1.53 -16.84 -7.09
N ALA A 54 1.29 -17.05 -5.79
CA ALA A 54 1.45 -18.35 -5.11
C ALA A 54 0.12 -18.92 -4.59
N GLY A 55 -0.99 -18.19 -4.73
CA GLY A 55 -2.34 -18.65 -4.44
C GLY A 55 -3.05 -19.15 -5.69
N LYS A 56 -3.96 -20.11 -5.56
CA LYS A 56 -4.94 -20.40 -6.62
C LYS A 56 -5.65 -19.08 -6.94
N PHE A 57 -5.88 -18.76 -8.21
CA PHE A 57 -6.64 -17.57 -8.67
C PHE A 57 -8.01 -17.39 -7.99
N SER A 58 -8.47 -18.36 -7.19
CA SER A 58 -9.64 -18.29 -6.32
C SER A 58 -9.58 -17.29 -5.17
N ASP A 59 -8.39 -16.82 -4.77
CA ASP A 59 -8.19 -15.86 -3.66
C ASP A 59 -8.26 -14.38 -4.12
N ILE A 60 -8.38 -14.14 -5.43
CA ILE A 60 -8.79 -12.83 -5.93
C ILE A 60 -10.24 -12.64 -5.46
N PRO A 61 -10.55 -11.54 -4.76
CA PRO A 61 -11.86 -11.42 -4.16
C PRO A 61 -12.92 -11.46 -5.27
N LYS A 62 -13.84 -12.42 -5.15
CA LYS A 62 -14.96 -12.67 -6.07
C LYS A 62 -16.02 -11.56 -5.99
N TYR A 63 -15.60 -10.29 -5.92
CA TYR A 63 -16.49 -9.13 -6.01
C TYR A 63 -17.01 -8.91 -7.45
N PHE A 64 -16.46 -9.63 -8.43
CA PHE A 64 -17.03 -9.75 -9.77
C PHE A 64 -17.80 -11.06 -9.91
N LYS A 65 -18.91 -11.19 -9.17
CA LYS A 65 -20.01 -12.00 -9.68
C LYS A 65 -20.87 -11.05 -10.51
N LEU A 66 -20.65 -11.03 -11.82
CA LEU A 66 -21.66 -10.51 -12.73
C LEU A 66 -22.94 -11.32 -12.51
N PRO A 67 -24.12 -10.68 -12.46
CA PRO A 67 -25.40 -11.35 -12.26
C PRO A 67 -25.64 -12.45 -13.30
#